data_AF-A0A496L7Y7-F1
#
_entry.id   AF-A0A496L7Y7-F1
#
_cell.length_a   1.000
_cell.length_b   1.000
_cell.length_c   1.000
_cell.angle_alpha   90.00
_cell.angle_beta   90.00
_cell.angle_gamma   90.00
#
_symmetry.space_group_name_H-M   'P 1'
#
loop_
_entity.id
_entity.type
_entity.pdbx_description
1 polymer ?
#
loop_
_entity_poly.entity_id
_entity_poly.type
_entity_poly.pdbx_seq_one_letter_code
_entity_poly.pdbx_strand_id
1 'polypeptide(L)'
;MRKFNEFVGLYPISKTLRFELKPIGKTLEHIQRNELLEHDAVRADDYVKVKKIIDKYHKCLIDEALSGFTFETEADGRRNNSLSEYYLYYNLRKRNEQEQKTFKTIQNNLRKQIVDKLTQSEKYKRIDK
;
A
#
# COMPACT_ATOMS: atom_id res chain seq x y z
N MET A 1 37.22 17.40 9.03
CA MET A 1 35.89 18.06 8.93
C MET A 1 35.45 17.95 7.47
N ARG A 2 34.41 17.16 7.16
CA ARG A 2 33.91 17.07 5.78
C ARG A 2 33.34 18.42 5.38
N LYS A 3 33.69 18.91 4.19
CA LYS A 3 33.23 20.24 3.73
C LYS A 3 31.82 20.08 3.16
N PHE A 4 30.91 21.03 3.44
CA PHE A 4 29.51 20.98 2.97
C PHE A 4 29.37 20.78 1.44
N ASN A 5 30.39 21.20 0.67
CA ASN A 5 30.45 21.01 -0.78
C ASN A 5 30.47 19.53 -1.21
N GLU A 6 30.82 18.60 -0.32
CA GLU A 6 30.79 17.16 -0.58
C GLU A 6 29.35 16.58 -0.58
N PHE A 7 28.34 17.38 -0.17
CA PHE A 7 26.94 16.95 -0.04
C PHE A 7 26.01 17.53 -1.13
N VAL A 8 26.53 17.78 -2.32
CA VAL A 8 25.78 18.33 -3.46
C VAL A 8 25.52 17.23 -4.49
N GLY A 9 24.28 17.11 -4.98
CA GLY A 9 23.93 16.19 -6.08
C GLY A 9 24.00 14.70 -5.73
N LEU A 10 23.91 14.33 -4.45
CA LEU A 10 24.11 12.95 -3.99
C LEU A 10 22.99 11.99 -4.41
N TYR A 11 21.75 12.48 -4.44
CA TYR A 11 20.59 11.70 -4.85
C TYR A 11 19.49 12.63 -5.39
N PRO A 12 18.68 12.15 -6.34
CA PRO A 12 17.57 12.91 -6.86
C PRO A 12 16.48 13.09 -5.79
N ILE A 13 15.76 14.21 -5.85
CA ILE A 13 14.58 14.48 -5.03
C ILE A 13 13.43 14.98 -5.89
N SER A 14 12.21 14.59 -5.54
CA SER A 14 11.01 15.08 -6.20
C SER A 14 10.62 16.45 -5.63
N LYS A 15 10.30 17.40 -6.51
CA LYS A 15 9.76 18.72 -6.16
C LYS A 15 8.54 19.02 -7.01
N THR A 16 7.51 19.59 -6.40
CA THR A 16 6.30 20.04 -7.09
C THR A 16 6.24 21.56 -7.04
N LEU A 17 6.32 22.20 -8.20
CA LEU A 17 6.10 23.64 -8.35
C LEU A 17 4.63 23.88 -8.72
N ARG A 18 4.00 24.89 -8.12
CA ARG A 18 2.60 25.25 -8.39
C ARG A 18 2.55 26.70 -8.86
N PHE A 19 1.78 26.94 -9.92
CA PHE A 19 1.60 28.24 -10.54
C PHE A 19 0.12 28.46 -10.85
N GLU A 20 -0.28 29.73 -10.90
CA GLU A 20 -1.58 30.13 -11.42
C GLU A 20 -1.61 29.93 -12.94
N LEU A 21 -2.72 29.38 -13.45
CA LEU A 21 -2.96 29.26 -14.89
C LEU A 21 -3.93 30.37 -15.34
N LYS A 22 -3.44 31.30 -16.16
CA LYS A 22 -4.23 32.42 -16.68
C LYS A 22 -4.79 32.07 -18.07
N PRO A 23 -6.12 32.09 -18.27
CA PRO A 23 -6.71 31.82 -19.58
C PRO A 23 -6.36 32.94 -20.57
N ILE A 24 -5.95 32.57 -21.79
CA ILE A 24 -5.52 33.53 -22.83
C ILE A 24 -6.51 33.52 -24.00
N GLY A 25 -6.83 34.69 -24.54
CA GLY A 25 -7.75 34.83 -25.68
C GLY A 25 -9.15 34.30 -25.37
N LYS A 26 -9.67 33.41 -26.23
CA LYS A 26 -11.02 32.81 -26.10
C LYS A 26 -11.08 31.56 -25.22
N THR A 27 -10.00 31.23 -24.50
CA THR A 27 -9.94 30.00 -23.69
C THR A 27 -11.05 29.95 -22.65
N LEU A 28 -11.27 31.04 -21.91
CA LEU A 28 -12.32 31.11 -20.89
C LEU A 28 -13.73 30.97 -21.50
N GLU A 29 -13.97 31.65 -22.63
CA GLU A 29 -15.24 31.58 -23.37
C GLU A 29 -15.56 30.14 -23.78
N HIS A 30 -14.57 29.40 -24.29
CA HIS A 30 -14.76 28.01 -24.68
C HIS A 30 -14.93 27.07 -23.48
N ILE A 31 -14.27 27.33 -22.34
CA ILE A 31 -14.47 26.56 -21.11
C ILE A 31 -15.91 26.70 -20.63
N GLN A 32 -16.43 27.92 -20.61
CA GLN A 32 -17.80 28.22 -20.18
C GLN A 32 -18.83 27.67 -21.16
N ARG A 33 -18.64 27.88 -22.47
CA ARG A 33 -19.56 27.38 -23.50
C ARG A 33 -19.71 25.85 -23.47
N ASN A 34 -18.65 25.14 -23.11
CA ASN A 34 -18.64 23.68 -23.07
C ASN A 34 -18.86 23.12 -21.65
N GLU A 35 -19.17 23.96 -20.65
CA GLU A 35 -19.50 23.55 -19.27
C GLU A 35 -18.44 22.63 -18.63
N LEU A 36 -17.16 22.84 -18.97
CA LEU A 36 -16.09 21.91 -18.57
C LEU A 36 -15.89 21.85 -17.06
N LEU A 37 -16.03 22.98 -16.37
CA LEU A 37 -15.82 23.06 -14.92
C LEU A 37 -16.95 22.39 -14.15
N GLU A 38 -18.18 22.51 -14.65
CA GLU A 38 -19.37 21.84 -14.11
C GLU A 38 -19.23 20.32 -14.26
N HIS A 39 -18.82 19.85 -15.45
CA HIS A 39 -18.54 18.44 -15.67
C HIS A 39 -17.41 17.91 -14.77
N ASP A 40 -16.34 18.68 -14.58
CA ASP A 40 -15.25 18.28 -13.68
C ASP A 40 -15.67 18.27 -12.20
N ALA A 41 -16.52 19.20 -11.77
CA ALA A 41 -17.08 19.21 -10.42
C ALA A 41 -17.97 17.99 -10.17
N VAL A 42 -18.89 17.67 -11.09
CA VAL A 42 -19.72 16.46 -10.99
C VAL A 42 -18.85 15.20 -10.99
N ARG A 43 -17.83 15.15 -11.86
CA ARG A 43 -16.88 14.03 -11.89
C ARG A 43 -16.12 13.87 -10.57
N ALA A 44 -15.75 14.97 -9.91
CA ALA A 44 -15.08 14.91 -8.61
C ALA A 44 -16.00 14.33 -7.52
N ASP A 45 -17.27 14.72 -7.50
CA ASP A 45 -18.26 14.16 -6.58
C ASP A 45 -18.51 12.67 -6.85
N ASP A 46 -18.66 12.30 -8.11
CA ASP A 46 -18.87 10.90 -8.51
C ASP A 46 -17.64 10.04 -8.26
N TYR A 47 -16.43 10.58 -8.43
CA TYR A 47 -15.18 9.91 -8.09
C TYR A 47 -15.17 9.46 -6.62
N VAL A 48 -15.61 10.33 -5.70
CA VAL A 48 -15.70 9.98 -4.27
C VAL A 48 -16.72 8.86 -4.03
N LYS A 49 -17.86 8.88 -4.73
CA LYS A 49 -18.88 7.82 -4.62
C LYS A 49 -18.37 6.49 -5.16
N VAL A 50 -17.76 6.51 -6.35
CA VAL A 50 -17.18 5.32 -7.00
C VAL A 50 -16.07 4.72 -6.13
N LYS A 51 -15.22 5.54 -5.52
CA LYS A 51 -14.20 5.07 -4.57
C LYS A 51 -14.81 4.26 -3.43
N LYS A 52 -15.96 4.67 -2.87
CA LYS A 52 -16.66 3.89 -1.83
C LYS A 52 -17.16 2.53 -2.35
N ILE A 53 -17.58 2.46 -3.61
CA ILE A 53 -18.00 1.20 -4.25
C ILE A 53 -16.79 0.28 -4.42
N ILE A 54 -15.68 0.83 -4.91
CA ILE A 54 -14.40 0.11 -5.06
C ILE A 54 -13.92 -0.40 -3.70
N ASP A 55 -13.94 0.44 -2.65
CA ASP A 55 -13.55 0.06 -1.28
C ASP A 55 -14.44 -1.07 -0.74
N LYS A 56 -15.75 -1.05 -1.03
CA LYS A 56 -16.67 -2.12 -0.64
C LYS A 56 -16.33 -3.44 -1.34
N TYR A 57 -15.99 -3.39 -2.63
CA TYR A 57 -15.54 -4.56 -3.36
C TYR A 57 -14.21 -5.12 -2.81
N HIS A 58 -13.25 -4.24 -2.51
CA HIS A 58 -11.98 -4.63 -1.89
C HIS A 58 -12.19 -5.30 -0.53
N LYS A 59 -13.06 -4.74 0.32
CA LYS A 59 -13.41 -5.33 1.62
C LYS A 59 -13.98 -6.74 1.46
N CYS A 60 -14.93 -6.91 0.54
CA CYS A 60 -15.52 -8.22 0.26
C CYS A 60 -14.45 -9.23 -0.20
N LEU A 61 -13.52 -8.84 -1.07
CA LEU A 61 -12.42 -9.72 -1.47
C LEU A 61 -11.53 -10.11 -0.29
N ILE A 62 -11.19 -9.16 0.58
CA ILE A 62 -10.39 -9.41 1.78
C ILE A 62 -11.13 -10.38 2.72
N ASP A 63 -12.41 -10.14 2.96
CA ASP A 63 -13.25 -10.98 3.82
C ASP A 63 -13.35 -12.40 3.25
N GLU A 64 -13.61 -12.55 1.94
CA GLU A 64 -13.65 -13.84 1.27
C GLU A 64 -12.30 -14.58 1.35
N ALA A 65 -11.19 -13.89 1.11
CA ALA A 65 -9.86 -14.49 1.07
C ALA A 65 -9.33 -14.89 2.47
N LEU A 66 -9.69 -14.13 3.50
CA LEU A 66 -9.30 -14.40 4.89
C LEU A 66 -10.35 -15.19 5.67
N SER A 67 -11.52 -15.44 5.09
CA SER A 67 -12.56 -16.27 5.71
C SER A 67 -12.03 -17.68 5.95
N GLY A 68 -12.02 -18.10 7.21
CA GLY A 68 -11.49 -19.41 7.62
C GLY A 68 -9.97 -19.53 7.54
N PHE A 69 -9.25 -18.44 7.27
CA PHE A 69 -7.79 -18.43 7.36
C PHE A 69 -7.33 -18.55 8.82
N THR A 70 -6.41 -19.47 9.05
CA THR A 70 -5.71 -19.62 10.33
C THR A 70 -4.23 -19.75 10.05
N PHE A 71 -3.40 -19.12 10.88
CA PHE A 71 -1.97 -19.33 10.82
C PHE A 71 -1.60 -20.75 11.26
N GLU A 72 -0.44 -21.21 10.81
CA GLU A 72 0.20 -22.39 11.37
C GLU A 72 0.50 -22.13 12.87
N THR A 73 -0.07 -22.94 13.76
CA THR A 73 0.05 -22.75 15.21
C THR A 73 1.31 -23.40 15.77
N GLU A 74 1.59 -24.63 15.34
CA GLU A 74 2.70 -25.44 15.83
C GLU A 74 3.96 -25.24 15.01
N ALA A 75 5.10 -25.24 15.69
CA ALA A 75 6.40 -25.17 15.06
C ALA A 75 6.75 -26.51 14.40
N ASP A 76 7.06 -26.50 13.11
CA ASP A 76 7.58 -27.68 12.41
C ASP A 76 9.11 -27.80 12.53
N GLY A 77 9.76 -26.83 13.19
CA GLY A 77 11.20 -26.74 13.42
C GLY A 77 12.03 -26.45 12.17
N ARG A 78 11.39 -26.16 11.02
CA ARG A 78 12.07 -26.02 9.72
C ARG A 78 11.71 -24.73 9.00
N ARG A 79 10.43 -24.33 9.04
CA ARG A 79 9.88 -23.27 8.19
C ARG A 79 9.84 -21.89 8.86
N ASN A 80 10.02 -21.80 10.18
CA ASN A 80 10.01 -20.54 10.93
C ASN A 80 8.79 -19.68 10.53
N ASN A 81 7.59 -20.26 10.60
CA ASN A 81 6.38 -19.70 10.02
C ASN A 81 5.15 -19.94 10.93
N SER A 82 5.37 -20.31 12.18
CA SER A 82 4.29 -20.57 13.14
C SER A 82 4.05 -19.40 14.12
N LEU A 83 2.84 -19.34 14.68
CA LEU A 83 2.50 -18.36 15.73
C LEU A 83 3.22 -18.64 17.05
N SER A 84 3.44 -19.90 17.41
CA SER A 84 4.16 -20.29 18.62
C SER A 84 5.60 -19.78 18.60
N GLU A 85 6.32 -19.94 17.48
CA GLU A 85 7.65 -19.38 17.28
C GLU A 85 7.62 -17.84 17.38
N TYR A 86 6.66 -17.19 16.70
CA TYR A 86 6.53 -15.73 16.77
C TYR A 86 6.34 -15.25 18.21
N TYR A 87 5.44 -15.90 18.97
CA TYR A 87 5.19 -15.56 20.36
C TYR A 87 6.42 -15.75 21.24
N LEU A 88 7.15 -16.87 21.09
CA LEU A 88 8.37 -17.13 21.83
C LEU A 88 9.39 -15.99 21.63
N TYR A 89 9.73 -15.69 20.37
CA TYR A 89 10.71 -14.65 20.06
C TYR A 89 10.21 -13.25 20.43
N TYR A 90 8.91 -12.99 20.30
CA TYR A 90 8.30 -11.71 20.68
C TYR A 90 8.53 -11.41 22.17
N ASN A 91 8.37 -12.41 23.03
CA ASN A 91 8.50 -12.27 24.49
C ASN A 91 9.95 -12.28 25.02
N LEU A 92 10.94 -12.54 24.17
CA LEU A 92 12.35 -12.43 24.58
C LEU A 92 12.68 -10.99 24.98
N ARG A 93 13.10 -10.80 26.24
CA ARG A 93 13.47 -9.48 26.80
C ARG A 93 14.67 -8.84 26.11
N LYS A 94 15.61 -9.67 25.67
CA LYS A 94 16.79 -9.29 24.88
C LYS A 94 16.99 -10.35 23.81
N ARG A 95 17.38 -9.92 22.62
CA ARG A 95 17.67 -10.79 21.48
C ARG A 95 19.09 -10.53 21.02
N ASN A 96 19.84 -11.59 20.77
CA ASN A 96 21.12 -11.50 20.08
C ASN A 96 20.89 -11.28 18.57
N GLU A 97 21.96 -11.03 17.82
CA GLU A 97 21.87 -10.73 16.38
C GLU A 97 21.19 -11.86 15.58
N GLN A 98 21.46 -13.12 15.94
CA GLN A 98 20.91 -14.29 15.26
C GLN A 98 19.41 -14.46 15.56
N GLU A 99 19.00 -14.26 16.81
CA GLU A 99 17.59 -14.26 17.22
C GLU A 99 16.82 -13.13 16.56
N GLN A 100 17.44 -11.95 16.38
CA GLN A 100 16.83 -10.84 15.68
C GLN A 100 16.62 -11.13 14.18
N LYS A 101 17.59 -11.78 13.53
CA LYS A 101 17.46 -12.24 12.14
C LYS A 101 16.33 -13.28 12.03
N THR A 102 16.31 -14.26 12.93
CA THR A 102 15.29 -15.32 12.98
C THR A 102 13.89 -14.74 13.17
N PHE A 103 13.73 -13.79 14.10
CA PHE A 103 12.46 -13.11 14.33
C PHE A 103 11.97 -12.33 13.10
N LYS A 104 12.86 -11.64 12.38
CA LYS A 104 12.50 -10.98 11.11
C LYS A 104 12.06 -11.99 10.04
N THR A 105 12.71 -13.14 9.97
CA THR A 105 12.32 -14.22 9.06
C THR A 105 10.92 -14.73 9.39
N ILE A 106 10.63 -15.01 10.66
CA ILE A 106 9.30 -15.44 11.11
C ILE A 106 8.23 -14.41 10.74
N GLN A 107 8.48 -13.12 11.00
CA GLN A 107 7.59 -12.03 10.61
C GLN A 107 7.30 -12.01 9.11
N ASN A 108 8.34 -12.18 8.29
CA ASN A 108 8.19 -12.17 6.84
C ASN A 108 7.42 -13.40 6.35
N ASN A 109 7.67 -14.58 6.91
CA ASN A 109 6.98 -15.80 6.54
C ASN A 109 5.49 -15.78 6.93
N LEU A 110 5.16 -15.24 8.10
CA LEU A 110 3.76 -15.05 8.49
C LEU A 110 3.04 -14.05 7.57
N ARG A 111 3.69 -12.94 7.19
CA ARG A 111 3.12 -12.01 6.20
C ARG A 111 2.92 -12.67 4.83
N LYS A 112 3.86 -13.52 4.39
CA LYS A 112 3.73 -14.27 3.13
C LYS A 112 2.49 -15.16 3.13
N GLN A 113 2.19 -15.87 4.22
CA GLN A 113 0.96 -16.68 4.31
C GLN A 113 -0.30 -15.86 4.04
N ILE A 114 -0.39 -14.64 4.59
CA ILE A 114 -1.51 -13.72 4.36
C ILE A 114 -1.55 -13.30 2.89
N VAL A 115 -0.41 -12.87 2.33
CA VAL A 115 -0.31 -12.42 0.93
C VAL A 115 -0.69 -13.54 -0.03
N ASP A 116 -0.20 -14.76 0.20
CA ASP A 116 -0.52 -15.92 -0.62
C ASP A 116 -2.03 -16.16 -0.64
N LYS A 117 -2.72 -16.02 0.50
CA LYS A 117 -4.18 -16.15 0.57
C LYS A 117 -4.92 -15.04 -0.16
N LEU A 118 -4.50 -13.79 0.02
CA LEU A 118 -5.12 -12.63 -0.66
C LEU A 118 -4.94 -12.70 -2.19
N THR A 119 -3.80 -13.20 -2.66
CA THR A 119 -3.44 -13.19 -4.10
C THR A 119 -3.90 -14.43 -4.89
N GLN A 120 -4.36 -15.48 -4.20
CA GLN A 120 -4.81 -16.74 -4.85
C GLN A 120 -6.07 -16.58 -5.72
N SER A 121 -6.91 -15.57 -5.47
CA SER A 121 -8.17 -15.41 -6.20
C SER A 121 -7.98 -14.77 -7.59
N GLU A 122 -8.73 -15.24 -8.59
CA GLU A 122 -8.78 -14.57 -9.91
C GLU A 122 -9.29 -13.14 -9.82
N LYS A 123 -10.15 -12.85 -8.82
CA LYS A 123 -10.66 -11.51 -8.52
C LYS A 123 -9.52 -10.54 -8.19
N TYR A 124 -8.48 -10.99 -7.50
CA TYR A 124 -7.31 -10.19 -7.17
C TYR A 124 -6.57 -9.70 -8.42
N LYS A 125 -6.45 -10.53 -9.46
CA LYS A 125 -5.75 -10.17 -10.72
C LYS A 125 -6.41 -9.04 -11.52
N ARG A 126 -7.62 -8.64 -11.14
CA ARG A 126 -8.43 -7.62 -11.82
C ARG A 126 -8.81 -6.47 -10.89
N ILE A 127 -8.34 -6.47 -9.63
CA ILE A 127 -8.83 -5.52 -8.62
C ILE A 127 -8.30 -4.10 -8.85
N ASP A 128 -7.15 -3.98 -9.51
CA ASP A 128 -6.39 -2.76 -9.76
C ASP A 128 -6.31 -2.41 -11.27
N LYS A 129 -7.07 -3.11 -12.11
CA LYS A 129 -7.13 -2.92 -13.56
C LYS A 129 -8.39 -2.18 -13.96
#